data_AF-V7CH57-F1
#
_entry.id   AF-V7CH57-F1
#
_cell.length_a   1.000
_cell.length_b   1.000
_cell.length_c   1.000
_cell.angle_alpha   90.00
_cell.angle_beta   90.00
_cell.angle_gamma   90.00
#
_symmetry.space_group_name_H-M   'P 1'
#
loop_
_entity.id
_entity.type
_entity.pdbx_description
1 polymer ?
#
loop_
_entity_poly.entity_id
_entity_poly.type
_entity_poly.pdbx_seq_one_letter_code
_entity_poly.pdbx_strand_id
1 'polypeptide(L)'
;MLKTKAFQGADVFMSRNLVPPEVFDALHDAVKDNGAQLHLCCDPSRNGLNDYHIIASRKHEKFDDLKSKGCKLLGPRCVLSCAKGGRSLPKQGFTCCLAMDGVKILASGFDMEEKVKIEELVAEMGGVLHTKTSLDLNFVIVKNVLAAKYK
;
A
#
# COMPACT_ATOMS: atom_id res chain seq x y z
N MET A 1 -2.78 -28.57 -12.91
CA MET A 1 -3.29 -27.18 -13.04
C MET A 1 -2.11 -26.22 -12.97
N LEU A 2 -1.86 -25.45 -14.03
CA LEU A 2 -0.86 -24.37 -13.99
C LEU A 2 -1.33 -23.34 -12.96
N LYS A 3 -0.60 -23.18 -11.86
CA LYS A 3 -0.87 -22.10 -10.90
C LYS A 3 -0.59 -20.80 -11.62
N THR A 4 -1.63 -20.01 -11.88
CA THR A 4 -1.50 -18.65 -12.38
C THR A 4 -0.62 -17.88 -11.40
N LYS A 5 0.50 -17.36 -11.88
CA LYS A 5 1.46 -16.64 -11.04
C LYS A 5 0.91 -15.24 -10.74
N ALA A 6 0.72 -14.92 -9.47
CA ALA A 6 -0.04 -13.74 -9.04
C ALA A 6 0.58 -12.40 -9.49
N PHE A 7 1.89 -12.37 -9.75
CA PHE A 7 2.62 -11.17 -10.17
C PHE A 7 3.13 -11.25 -11.61
N GLN A 8 2.59 -12.18 -12.42
CA GLN A 8 3.04 -12.35 -13.80
C GLN A 8 2.93 -11.04 -14.59
N GLY A 9 4.04 -10.63 -15.21
CA GLY A 9 4.14 -9.39 -16.00
C GLY A 9 4.35 -8.12 -15.18
N ALA A 10 4.56 -8.23 -13.87
CA ALA A 10 4.98 -7.10 -13.03
C ALA A 10 6.50 -6.97 -12.98
N ASP A 11 6.98 -5.73 -13.08
CA ASP A 11 8.35 -5.32 -12.82
C ASP A 11 8.43 -4.75 -11.41
N VAL A 12 9.26 -5.36 -10.56
CA VAL A 12 9.38 -4.99 -9.15
C VAL A 12 10.80 -4.51 -8.88
N PHE A 13 10.92 -3.28 -8.39
CA PHE A 13 12.16 -2.62 -8.05
C PHE A 13 12.37 -2.67 -6.54
N MET A 14 13.50 -3.26 -6.12
CA MET A 14 13.83 -3.45 -4.72
C MET A 14 15.28 -3.05 -4.46
N SER A 15 15.50 -2.07 -3.60
CA SER A 15 16.84 -1.65 -3.17
C SER A 15 17.11 -2.06 -1.73
N ARG A 16 18.35 -2.49 -1.44
CA ARG A 16 18.83 -2.80 -0.09
C ARG A 16 18.78 -1.59 0.87
N ASN A 17 18.73 -0.37 0.34
CA ASN A 17 18.62 0.84 1.16
C ASN A 17 17.17 1.19 1.52
N LEU A 18 16.19 0.62 0.81
CA LEU A 18 14.76 0.93 0.97
C LEU A 18 13.99 -0.17 1.71
N VAL A 19 14.62 -1.34 1.88
CA VAL A 19 14.03 -2.53 2.46
C VAL A 19 14.94 -3.02 3.59
N PRO A 20 14.40 -3.26 4.80
CA PRO A 20 15.18 -3.80 5.91
C PRO A 20 15.79 -5.16 5.57
N PRO A 21 17.04 -5.43 5.98
CA PRO A 21 17.74 -6.66 5.64
C PRO A 21 17.01 -7.92 6.10
N GLU A 22 16.32 -7.87 7.24
CA GLU A 22 15.60 -8.99 7.84
C GLU A 22 14.41 -9.49 7.01
N VAL A 23 13.88 -8.67 6.09
CA VAL A 23 12.78 -9.06 5.19
C VAL A 23 13.22 -9.16 3.73
N PHE A 24 14.47 -8.81 3.41
CA PHE A 24 14.94 -8.67 2.04
C PHE A 24 14.89 -9.99 1.26
N ASP A 25 15.43 -11.06 1.82
CA ASP A 25 15.48 -12.38 1.15
C ASP A 25 14.07 -12.97 1.01
N ALA A 26 13.26 -12.89 2.07
CA ALA A 26 11.88 -13.35 2.03
C ALA A 26 11.04 -12.61 0.95
N LEU A 27 11.30 -11.32 0.76
CA LEU A 27 10.63 -10.50 -0.23
C LEU A 27 11.12 -10.82 -1.65
N HIS A 28 12.43 -10.97 -1.82
CA HIS A 28 13.06 -11.39 -3.07
C HIS A 28 12.45 -12.71 -3.56
N ASP A 29 12.39 -13.72 -2.68
CA ASP A 29 11.87 -15.04 -3.01
C ASP A 29 10.36 -14.99 -3.31
N ALA A 30 9.59 -14.28 -2.48
CA ALA A 30 8.16 -14.10 -2.69
C ALA A 30 7.83 -13.47 -4.05
N VAL A 31 8.59 -12.47 -4.49
CA VAL A 31 8.40 -11.82 -5.79
C VAL A 31 8.73 -12.78 -6.94
N LYS A 32 9.87 -13.46 -6.88
CA LYS A 32 10.31 -14.41 -7.92
C LYS A 32 9.39 -15.62 -8.06
N ASP A 33 9.00 -16.23 -6.94
CA ASP A 33 8.14 -17.41 -6.93
C ASP A 33 6.76 -17.09 -7.53
N ASN A 34 6.27 -15.87 -7.32
CA ASN A 34 5.02 -15.35 -7.88
C ASN A 34 5.16 -14.75 -9.29
N GLY A 35 6.31 -14.90 -9.94
CA GLY A 35 6.47 -14.68 -11.38
C GLY A 35 6.64 -13.24 -11.83
N ALA A 36 6.96 -12.34 -10.91
CA ALA A 36 7.39 -10.98 -11.26
C ALA A 36 8.86 -10.96 -11.68
N GLN A 37 9.20 -9.98 -12.52
CA GLN A 37 10.58 -9.63 -12.82
C GLN A 37 11.11 -8.73 -11.70
N LEU A 38 12.19 -9.15 -11.04
CA LEU A 38 12.78 -8.41 -9.92
C LEU A 38 14.05 -7.68 -10.37
N HIS A 39 14.12 -6.37 -10.10
CA HIS A 39 15.25 -5.49 -10.36
C HIS A 39 15.83 -5.01 -9.03
N LEU A 40 17.10 -5.29 -8.77
CA LEU A 40 17.78 -4.93 -7.52
C LEU A 40 18.29 -3.48 -7.51
N CYS A 41 17.41 -2.54 -7.86
CA CYS A 41 17.71 -1.12 -7.93
C CYS A 41 16.49 -0.28 -7.50
N CYS A 42 16.69 1.03 -7.42
CA CYS A 42 15.63 2.01 -7.29
C CYS A 42 15.80 2.97 -8.47
N ASP A 43 14.91 2.89 -9.45
CA ASP A 43 14.94 3.73 -10.65
C ASP A 43 13.68 4.61 -10.73
N PRO A 44 13.76 5.88 -10.32
CA PRO A 44 12.61 6.78 -10.34
C PRO A 44 12.04 7.06 -11.74
N SER A 45 12.73 6.70 -12.83
CA SER A 45 12.21 6.82 -14.19
C SER A 45 11.24 5.68 -14.57
N ARG A 46 11.23 4.60 -13.79
CA ARG A 46 10.38 3.41 -14.00
C ARG A 46 9.04 3.57 -13.29
N ASN A 47 8.10 4.24 -13.96
CA ASN A 47 6.75 4.52 -13.47
C ASN A 47 5.66 3.94 -14.39
N GLY A 48 5.98 2.88 -15.13
CA GLY A 48 5.04 2.19 -16.01
C GLY A 48 3.85 1.55 -15.27
N LEU A 49 2.84 1.13 -16.04
CA LEU A 49 1.61 0.54 -15.48
C LEU A 49 1.84 -0.74 -14.66
N ASN A 50 2.94 -1.45 -14.90
CA ASN A 50 3.30 -2.68 -14.20
C ASN A 50 4.63 -2.55 -13.43
N ASP A 51 5.17 -1.33 -13.30
CA ASP A 51 6.36 -1.05 -12.49
C ASP A 51 5.92 -0.77 -11.04
N TYR A 52 6.55 -1.43 -10.08
CA TYR A 52 6.30 -1.27 -8.65
C TYR A 52 7.62 -1.11 -7.90
N HIS A 53 7.69 -0.14 -6.99
CA HIS A 53 8.87 0.10 -6.15
C HIS A 53 8.57 -0.28 -4.72
N ILE A 54 9.46 -1.08 -4.12
CA ILE A 54 9.31 -1.48 -2.72
C ILE A 54 10.03 -0.48 -1.83
N ILE A 55 9.30 0.10 -0.89
CA ILE A 55 9.81 1.03 0.11
C ILE A 55 9.16 0.76 1.47
N ALA A 56 9.99 0.54 2.49
CA ALA A 56 9.49 0.15 3.81
C ALA A 56 8.92 1.30 4.64
N SER A 57 9.35 2.54 4.37
CA SER A 57 8.98 3.69 5.19
C SER A 57 8.67 4.92 4.34
N ARG A 58 7.51 5.54 4.61
CA ARG A 58 7.12 6.86 4.09
C ARG A 58 8.02 8.01 4.55
N LYS A 59 8.85 7.78 5.57
CA LYS A 59 9.81 8.77 6.09
C LYS A 59 11.17 8.70 5.39
N HIS A 60 11.35 7.76 4.47
CA HIS A 60 12.60 7.64 3.73
C HIS A 60 12.74 8.81 2.76
N GLU A 61 13.93 9.39 2.63
CA GLU A 61 14.21 10.58 1.78
C GLU A 61 13.74 10.42 0.32
N LYS A 62 13.81 9.20 -0.22
CA LYS A 62 13.38 8.86 -1.58
C LYS A 62 11.86 8.70 -1.76
N PHE A 63 11.10 8.63 -0.67
CA PHE A 63 9.66 8.38 -0.74
C PHE A 63 8.95 9.45 -1.55
N ASP A 64 9.18 10.72 -1.20
CA ASP A 64 8.53 11.86 -1.85
C ASP A 64 8.99 12.03 -3.30
N ASP A 65 10.27 11.76 -3.60
CA ASP A 65 10.79 11.75 -4.97
C ASP A 65 10.08 10.71 -5.85
N LEU A 66 9.97 9.46 -5.38
CA LEU A 66 9.28 8.40 -6.11
C LEU A 66 7.78 8.68 -6.25
N LYS A 67 7.14 9.17 -5.17
CA LYS A 67 5.72 9.52 -5.16
C LYS A 67 5.42 10.66 -6.14
N SER A 68 6.24 11.71 -6.17
CA SER A 68 6.07 12.86 -7.07
C SER A 68 6.26 12.48 -8.55
N LYS A 69 7.09 11.47 -8.84
CA LYS A 69 7.28 10.91 -10.18
C LYS A 69 6.19 9.93 -10.62
N GLY A 70 5.18 9.70 -9.78
CA GLY A 70 4.07 8.79 -10.07
C GLY A 70 4.44 7.31 -9.99
N CYS A 71 5.54 6.96 -9.31
CA CYS A 71 5.89 5.56 -9.09
C CYS A 71 4.86 4.88 -8.19
N LYS A 72 4.53 3.61 -8.49
CA LYS A 72 3.68 2.80 -7.61
C LYS A 72 4.52 2.29 -6.46
N LEU A 73 4.18 2.66 -5.24
CA LEU A 73 4.97 2.35 -4.06
C LEU A 73 4.29 1.25 -3.25
N LEU A 74 5.05 0.23 -2.84
CA LEU A 74 4.54 -0.86 -2.02
C LEU A 74 5.41 -1.07 -0.79
N GLY A 75 4.75 -1.33 0.35
CA GLY A 75 5.44 -1.77 1.55
C GLY A 75 5.82 -3.26 1.45
N PRO A 76 6.93 -3.69 2.08
CA PRO A 76 7.34 -5.10 2.11
C PRO A 76 6.22 -6.02 2.61
N ARG A 77 5.46 -5.58 3.63
CA ARG A 77 4.37 -6.38 4.20
C ARG A 77 3.21 -6.56 3.24
N CYS A 78 2.90 -5.54 2.44
CA CYS A 78 1.89 -5.61 1.39
C CYS A 78 2.25 -6.71 0.37
N VAL A 79 3.47 -6.65 -0.19
CA VAL A 79 3.94 -7.62 -1.19
C VAL A 79 3.94 -9.05 -0.66
N LEU A 80 4.45 -9.26 0.55
CA LEU A 80 4.45 -10.58 1.19
C LEU A 80 3.04 -11.12 1.42
N SER A 81 2.09 -10.26 1.79
CA SER A 81 0.69 -10.64 1.96
C SER A 81 0.04 -11.04 0.63
N CYS A 82 0.25 -10.24 -0.43
CA CYS A 82 -0.24 -10.55 -1.77
C CYS A 82 0.34 -11.87 -2.29
N ALA A 83 1.64 -12.09 -2.11
CA ALA A 83 2.34 -13.30 -2.53
C ALA A 83 1.77 -14.56 -1.86
N LYS A 84 1.53 -14.49 -0.54
CA LYS A 84 0.93 -15.60 0.21
C LYS A 84 -0.52 -15.85 -0.17
N GLY A 85 -1.28 -14.78 -0.43
CA GLY A 85 -2.69 -14.86 -0.79
C GLY A 85 -2.96 -15.16 -2.27
N GLY A 86 -1.91 -15.24 -3.12
CA GLY A 86 -2.07 -15.40 -4.56
C GLY A 86 -2.82 -14.23 -5.22
N ARG A 87 -2.70 -13.02 -4.64
CA ARG A 87 -3.38 -11.80 -5.11
C ARG A 87 -2.44 -10.95 -5.93
N SER A 88 -2.97 -10.21 -6.90
CA SER A 88 -2.19 -9.21 -7.63
C SER A 88 -1.70 -8.09 -6.71
N LEU A 89 -0.59 -7.44 -7.09
CA LEU A 89 -0.10 -6.25 -6.40
C LEU A 89 -1.11 -5.09 -6.51
N PRO A 90 -1.29 -4.28 -5.45
CA PRO A 90 -2.14 -3.10 -5.49
C PRO A 90 -1.64 -2.08 -6.51
N LYS A 91 -2.56 -1.52 -7.30
CA LYS A 91 -2.24 -0.54 -8.35
C LYS A 91 -2.35 0.91 -7.90
N GLN A 92 -2.83 1.14 -6.68
CA GLN A 92 -3.09 2.45 -6.11
C GLN A 92 -1.86 3.00 -5.39
N GLY A 93 -1.56 4.29 -5.63
CA GLY A 93 -0.59 5.13 -4.91
C GLY A 93 0.52 4.40 -4.14
N PHE A 94 0.67 4.75 -2.86
CA PHE A 94 1.47 3.99 -1.91
C PHE A 94 0.56 3.05 -1.12
N THR A 95 0.92 1.77 -1.02
CA THR A 95 0.23 0.79 -0.16
C THR A 95 1.23 0.11 0.77
N CYS A 96 1.25 0.47 2.05
CA CYS A 96 2.20 -0.06 3.04
C CYS A 96 1.84 -1.48 3.51
N CYS A 97 0.55 -1.74 3.70
CA CYS A 97 0.00 -3.03 4.10
C CYS A 97 -1.46 -3.16 3.64
N LEU A 98 -2.09 -4.30 3.92
CA LEU A 98 -3.49 -4.57 3.56
C LEU A 98 -4.37 -4.71 4.81
N ALA A 99 -4.03 -3.97 5.89
CA ALA A 99 -4.75 -4.08 7.16
C ALA A 99 -6.19 -3.57 7.08
N MET A 100 -6.48 -2.66 6.15
CA MET A 100 -7.80 -2.08 5.92
C MET A 100 -8.37 -2.46 4.54
N ASP A 101 -7.83 -3.50 3.92
CA ASP A 101 -8.28 -3.95 2.61
C ASP A 101 -9.76 -4.38 2.64
N GLY A 102 -10.56 -3.78 1.76
CA GLY A 102 -12.02 -3.95 1.72
C GLY A 102 -12.78 -3.24 2.85
N VAL A 103 -12.11 -2.44 3.68
CA VAL A 103 -12.72 -1.73 4.81
C VAL A 103 -13.11 -0.31 4.40
N LYS A 104 -14.39 0.03 4.63
CA LYS A 104 -14.97 1.36 4.43
C LYS A 104 -15.13 2.06 5.77
N ILE A 105 -14.59 3.28 5.86
CA ILE A 105 -14.49 4.03 7.11
C ILE A 105 -15.12 5.39 6.97
N LEU A 106 -15.70 5.92 8.05
CA LEU A 106 -16.11 7.31 8.16
C LEU A 106 -15.33 7.99 9.30
N ALA A 107 -14.81 9.19 9.07
CA ALA A 107 -14.15 10.00 10.11
C ALA A 107 -15.05 11.17 10.57
N SER A 108 -15.23 11.32 11.88
CA SER A 108 -16.10 12.36 12.47
C SER A 108 -15.47 13.06 13.66
N GLY A 109 -15.74 14.37 13.81
CA GLY A 109 -15.19 15.20 14.88
C GLY A 109 -13.76 15.68 14.67
N PHE A 110 -13.16 15.40 13.51
CA PHE A 110 -11.83 15.86 13.10
C PHE A 110 -11.93 17.13 12.24
N ASP A 111 -10.89 17.96 12.31
CA ASP A 111 -10.73 19.08 11.37
C ASP A 111 -10.35 18.59 9.96
N MET A 112 -10.19 19.51 9.01
CA MET A 112 -9.92 19.15 7.62
C MET A 112 -8.53 18.51 7.44
N GLU A 113 -7.49 19.03 8.11
CA GLU A 113 -6.12 18.53 7.97
C GLU A 113 -5.98 17.13 8.58
N GLU A 114 -6.58 16.91 9.75
CA GLU A 114 -6.67 15.61 10.40
C GLU A 114 -7.38 14.58 9.51
N LYS A 115 -8.49 14.98 8.87
CA LYS A 115 -9.23 14.10 7.95
C LYS A 115 -8.41 13.69 6.73
N VAL A 116 -7.71 14.63 6.12
CA VAL A 116 -6.81 14.33 4.98
C VAL A 116 -5.74 13.33 5.41
N LYS A 117 -5.13 13.52 6.60
CA LYS A 117 -4.14 12.58 7.13
C LYS A 117 -4.73 11.19 7.42
N ILE A 118 -5.95 11.12 7.95
CA ILE A 118 -6.66 9.86 8.15
C ILE A 118 -6.93 9.18 6.81
N GLU A 119 -7.40 9.92 5.81
CA GLU A 119 -7.65 9.41 4.46
C GLU A 119 -6.39 8.81 3.84
N GLU A 120 -5.26 9.52 3.92
CA GLU A 120 -3.97 9.02 3.44
C GLU A 120 -3.59 7.71 4.14
N LEU A 121 -3.64 7.65 5.48
CA LEU A 121 -3.28 6.45 6.24
C LEU A 121 -4.19 5.27 5.91
N VAL A 122 -5.49 5.52 5.77
CA VAL A 122 -6.49 4.49 5.43
C VAL A 122 -6.22 3.95 4.02
N ALA A 123 -5.99 4.83 3.05
CA ALA A 123 -5.66 4.45 1.68
C ALA A 123 -4.34 3.68 1.59
N GLU A 124 -3.32 4.12 2.36
CA GLU A 124 -2.02 3.42 2.48
C GLU A 124 -2.17 2.00 3.04
N MET A 125 -3.23 1.72 3.80
CA MET A 125 -3.54 0.39 4.34
C MET A 125 -4.55 -0.40 3.49
N GLY A 126 -4.95 0.10 2.32
CA GLY A 126 -5.88 -0.54 1.39
C GLY A 126 -7.37 -0.25 1.65
N GLY A 127 -7.69 0.63 2.59
CA GLY A 127 -9.07 1.00 2.92
C GLY A 127 -9.58 2.21 2.12
N VAL A 128 -10.85 2.54 2.35
CA VAL A 128 -11.51 3.69 1.71
C VAL A 128 -12.18 4.55 2.78
N LEU A 129 -11.87 5.85 2.79
CA LEU A 129 -12.56 6.82 3.62
C LEU A 129 -13.78 7.38 2.86
N HIS A 130 -14.95 7.24 3.45
CA HIS A 130 -16.19 7.84 2.98
C HIS A 130 -16.43 9.19 3.65
N THR A 131 -16.97 10.13 2.89
CA THR A 131 -17.34 11.47 3.38
C THR A 131 -18.77 11.54 3.94
N LYS A 132 -19.59 10.52 3.64
CA LYS A 132 -21.00 10.45 4.03
C LYS A 132 -21.28 9.14 4.75
N THR A 133 -22.27 9.17 5.62
CA THR A 133 -22.77 7.96 6.29
C THR A 133 -23.52 7.10 5.28
N SER A 134 -23.22 5.80 5.27
CA SER A 134 -23.90 4.81 4.45
C SER A 134 -24.02 3.48 5.22
N LEU A 135 -24.96 2.63 4.81
CA LEU A 135 -25.23 1.34 5.47
C LEU A 135 -24.10 0.31 5.29
N ASP A 136 -23.22 0.52 4.31
CA ASP A 136 -22.09 -0.34 3.97
C ASP A 136 -20.78 0.07 4.64
N LEU A 137 -20.81 0.99 5.61
CA LEU A 137 -19.63 1.35 6.41
C LEU A 137 -19.28 0.22 7.39
N ASN A 138 -17.98 -0.08 7.50
CA ASN A 138 -17.47 -1.07 8.45
C ASN A 138 -17.12 -0.44 9.81
N PHE A 139 -16.51 0.75 9.80
CA PHE A 139 -16.08 1.44 11.02
C PHE A 139 -16.33 2.95 10.94
N VAL A 140 -16.55 3.55 12.11
CA VAL A 140 -16.57 5.00 12.29
C VAL A 140 -15.45 5.38 13.25
N ILE A 141 -14.50 6.18 12.77
CA ILE A 141 -13.44 6.77 13.60
C ILE A 141 -13.96 8.11 14.11
N VAL A 142 -14.04 8.26 15.43
CA VAL A 142 -14.46 9.50 16.07
C VAL A 142 -13.31 10.11 16.87
N LYS A 143 -13.18 11.44 16.84
CA LYS A 143 -12.16 12.15 17.65
C LYS A 143 -12.42 12.00 19.14
N ASN A 144 -13.69 12.01 19.53
CA ASN A 144 -14.16 11.84 20.90
C ASN A 144 -15.66 11.49 20.92
N VAL A 145 -16.19 11.24 22.12
CA VAL A 145 -17.60 10.90 22.36
C VAL A 145 -18.59 12.02 22.03
N LEU A 146 -18.13 13.24 21.81
CA LEU A 146 -18.97 14.39 21.45
C LEU A 146 -19.15 14.53 19.93
N ALA A 147 -18.45 13.72 19.13
CA ALA A 147 -18.53 13.78 17.68
C ALA A 147 -19.94 13.40 17.18
N ALA A 148 -20.44 14.10 16.17
CA ALA A 148 -21.82 13.95 15.68
C ALA A 148 -22.20 12.52 15.24
N LYS A 149 -21.22 11.70 14.84
CA LYS A 149 -21.41 10.31 14.39
C LYS A 149 -21.00 9.26 15.43
N TYR A 150 -20.88 9.65 16.71
CA TYR A 150 -20.55 8.72 17.80
C TYR A 150 -21.75 7.89 18.27
N LYS A 151 -22.95 8.48 18.28
CA LYS A 151 -24.20 7.82 18.62
C LYS A 151 -24.79 7.15 17.38
#